data_AF-A0AAQ3SIT8-F1
#
_entry.id   AF-A0AAQ3SIT8-F1
#
_cell.length_a   1.000
_cell.length_b   1.000
_cell.length_c   1.000
_cell.angle_alpha   90.00
_cell.angle_beta   90.00
_cell.angle_gamma   90.00
#
_symmetry.space_group_name_H-M   'P 1'
#
loop_
_entity.id
_entity.type
_entity.pdbx_description
1 polymer ?
#
loop_
_entity_poly.entity_id
_entity_poly.type
_entity_poly.pdbx_seq_one_letter_code
_entity_poly.pdbx_strand_id
1 'polypeptide(L)'
;MGAEDSLAFVPFSSSAGSPSSKPPKAMSASAKQEATRFVNGLTADGVAVPNVRDGLQTAVDLLRSIRVPRRTAAIFLMTPGNVQSGEAREVDVQGLPVFTFGFGDALKMELLKDIAYMSYGGTYQNVPNPATENLMLPNVGRTLAIVRDISVLNVSVNLRPKGGAKIQQVYAADTNNTSRYTGRSRPTMDGSMTAEFGDLARTERRSIFVDIQLPAVAADQNPNKFLDIDCTYRPAKTRRIETDRAWVNMARSRGAGARLRAAPTEDFQAEVARRDHVLRLSKMKSLADGKRFNDGAMDELMAEAGRALQQSGHAMGANMHHALSLELEQLRRLLRSHEVYSSRGRAYMLAAILSHDRQRFAARGGDQDVMIFVLPRMRKYAEHAHEFHKNPNAPI
;
A
#
# COMPACT_ATOMS: atom_id res chain seq x y z
N MET A 1 11.39 10.99 -16.19
CA MET A 1 11.49 9.72 -16.94
C MET A 1 12.65 9.79 -17.92
N GLY A 2 13.44 8.72 -18.01
CA GLY A 2 14.59 8.60 -18.91
C GLY A 2 14.23 7.98 -20.26
N ALA A 3 15.20 7.91 -21.18
CA ALA A 3 15.00 7.37 -22.54
C ALA A 3 14.59 5.89 -22.56
N GLU A 4 14.91 5.16 -21.50
CA GLU A 4 14.57 3.76 -21.31
C GLU A 4 13.14 3.56 -20.79
N ASP A 5 12.51 4.60 -20.24
CA ASP A 5 11.13 4.51 -19.73
C ASP A 5 10.14 4.69 -20.90
N SER A 6 9.04 3.94 -20.88
CA SER A 6 7.96 4.09 -21.86
C SER A 6 6.69 4.59 -21.20
N LEU A 7 5.92 5.42 -21.90
CA LEU A 7 4.64 5.96 -21.42
C LEU A 7 3.57 5.92 -22.51
N ALA A 8 2.35 5.63 -22.10
CA ALA A 8 1.12 5.79 -22.86
C ALA A 8 0.11 6.58 -22.03
N PHE A 9 -0.79 7.29 -22.70
CA PHE A 9 -1.93 7.94 -22.10
C PHE A 9 -3.21 7.30 -22.63
N VAL A 10 -4.14 7.03 -21.73
CA VAL A 10 -5.48 6.54 -22.05
C VAL A 10 -6.46 7.56 -21.51
N PRO A 11 -6.83 8.60 -22.29
CA PRO A 11 -7.92 9.48 -21.90
C PRO A 11 -9.25 8.73 -22.01
N PHE A 12 -10.13 8.95 -21.04
CA PHE A 12 -11.47 8.35 -21.00
C PHE A 12 -12.48 9.38 -20.48
N SER A 13 -13.71 9.32 -21.01
CA SER A 13 -14.85 10.10 -20.52
C SER A 13 -16.07 9.19 -20.33
N SER A 14 -17.30 9.63 -20.58
CA SER A 14 -18.49 8.76 -20.52
C SER A 14 -18.57 7.72 -21.63
N SER A 15 -17.86 7.95 -22.74
CA SER A 15 -17.75 6.99 -23.85
C SER A 15 -16.43 6.22 -23.77
N ALA A 16 -16.39 5.05 -24.42
CA ALA A 16 -15.27 4.11 -24.37
C ALA A 16 -13.92 4.80 -24.61
N GLY A 17 -12.84 4.23 -24.04
CA GLY A 17 -11.48 4.73 -24.16
C GLY A 17 -11.16 5.17 -25.59
N SER A 18 -10.63 6.38 -25.76
CA SER A 18 -10.49 6.98 -27.08
C SER A 18 -9.72 6.06 -28.04
N PRO A 19 -10.17 5.87 -29.30
CA PRO A 19 -9.44 5.13 -30.34
C PRO A 19 -8.06 5.75 -30.67
N SER A 20 -7.72 6.89 -30.07
CA SER A 20 -6.41 7.54 -30.15
C SER A 20 -5.35 6.96 -29.19
N SER A 21 -5.72 6.05 -28.28
CA SER A 21 -4.78 5.46 -27.31
C SER A 21 -3.73 4.63 -28.02
N LYS A 22 -2.46 5.04 -27.92
CA LYS A 22 -1.32 4.36 -28.57
C LYS A 22 -0.54 3.52 -27.56
N PRO A 23 0.13 2.44 -28.00
CA PRO A 23 1.05 1.68 -27.15
C PRO A 23 2.14 2.56 -26.52
N PRO A 24 2.70 2.16 -25.36
CA PRO A 24 3.75 2.93 -24.70
C PRO A 24 4.95 3.19 -25.59
N LYS A 25 5.36 4.46 -25.69
CA LYS A 25 6.53 4.89 -26.45
C LYS A 25 7.68 5.22 -25.52
N ALA A 26 8.90 4.87 -25.91
CA ALA A 26 10.13 5.24 -25.19
C ALA A 26 10.27 6.77 -25.12
N MET A 27 10.67 7.29 -23.97
CA MET A 27 10.63 8.72 -23.66
C MET A 27 11.89 9.46 -24.11
N SER A 28 12.15 9.40 -25.42
CA SER A 28 13.11 10.25 -26.11
C SER A 28 12.73 11.74 -25.98
N ALA A 29 13.65 12.64 -26.34
CA ALA A 29 13.36 14.08 -26.31
C ALA A 29 12.12 14.45 -27.17
N SER A 30 11.98 13.85 -28.36
CA SER A 30 10.83 14.08 -29.24
C SER A 30 9.54 13.47 -28.67
N ALA A 31 9.60 12.27 -28.10
CA ALA A 31 8.44 11.62 -27.49
C ALA A 31 7.94 12.37 -26.25
N LYS A 32 8.85 12.98 -25.47
CA LYS A 32 8.48 13.88 -24.36
C LYS A 32 7.73 15.11 -24.87
N GLN A 33 8.19 15.73 -25.96
CA GLN A 33 7.47 16.86 -26.57
C GLN A 33 6.09 16.45 -27.12
N GLU A 34 5.98 15.28 -27.77
CA GLU A 34 4.71 14.71 -28.23
C GLU A 34 3.75 14.48 -27.05
N ALA A 35 4.24 13.87 -25.96
CA ALA A 35 3.49 13.63 -24.73
C ALA A 35 2.99 14.93 -24.09
N THR A 36 3.86 15.95 -23.97
CA THR A 36 3.47 17.26 -23.42
C THR A 36 2.40 17.93 -24.29
N ARG A 37 2.54 17.91 -25.62
CA ARG A 37 1.51 18.46 -26.52
C ARG A 37 0.19 17.71 -26.40
N PHE A 38 0.24 16.38 -26.30
CA PHE A 38 -0.95 15.55 -26.10
C PHE A 38 -1.68 15.92 -24.81
N VAL A 39 -0.96 15.97 -23.68
CA VAL A 39 -1.55 16.32 -22.37
C VAL A 39 -2.11 17.75 -22.36
N ASN A 40 -1.36 18.72 -22.91
CA ASN A 40 -1.82 20.12 -22.99
C ASN A 40 -3.02 20.31 -23.93
N GLY A 41 -3.26 19.36 -24.85
CA GLY A 41 -4.42 19.37 -25.74
C GLY A 41 -5.65 18.67 -25.17
N LEU A 42 -5.57 18.06 -23.97
CA LEU A 42 -6.72 17.43 -23.34
C LEU A 42 -7.73 18.49 -22.87
N THR A 43 -8.99 18.32 -23.26
CA THR A 43 -10.11 19.18 -22.85
C THR A 43 -11.14 18.37 -22.09
N ALA A 44 -11.64 18.90 -20.97
CA ALA A 44 -12.74 18.29 -20.25
C ALA A 44 -14.07 18.53 -20.99
N ASP A 45 -14.89 17.49 -21.13
CA ASP A 45 -16.23 17.57 -21.71
C ASP A 45 -17.31 18.03 -20.71
N GLY A 46 -16.96 18.20 -19.43
CA GLY A 46 -17.68 18.95 -18.40
C GLY A 46 -19.02 18.36 -17.91
N VAL A 47 -19.62 17.44 -18.67
CA VAL A 47 -20.99 16.94 -18.44
C VAL A 47 -21.03 15.43 -18.18
N ALA A 48 -19.96 14.72 -18.56
CA ALA A 48 -19.91 13.26 -18.57
C ALA A 48 -19.32 12.66 -17.29
N VAL A 49 -20.03 11.69 -16.71
CA VAL A 49 -19.51 10.84 -15.62
C VAL A 49 -18.50 9.85 -16.24
N PRO A 50 -17.21 9.83 -15.83
CA PRO A 50 -16.21 9.00 -16.48
C PRO A 50 -16.48 7.49 -16.34
N ASN A 51 -16.29 6.75 -17.44
CA ASN A 51 -16.34 5.30 -17.51
C ASN A 51 -14.96 4.71 -17.17
N VAL A 52 -14.74 4.49 -15.87
CA VAL A 52 -13.47 3.93 -15.36
C VAL A 52 -13.21 2.53 -15.87
N ARG A 53 -14.25 1.72 -16.13
CA ARG A 53 -14.08 0.33 -16.62
C ARG A 53 -13.36 0.34 -17.96
N ASP A 54 -13.87 1.09 -18.94
CA ASP A 54 -13.34 1.08 -20.30
C ASP A 54 -11.94 1.68 -20.36
N GLY A 55 -11.70 2.77 -19.62
CA GLY A 55 -10.37 3.37 -19.51
C GLY A 55 -9.35 2.40 -18.90
N LEU A 56 -9.73 1.71 -17.81
CA LEU A 56 -8.87 0.73 -17.16
C LEU A 56 -8.65 -0.51 -18.03
N GLN A 57 -9.69 -1.03 -18.68
CA GLN A 57 -9.60 -2.18 -19.58
C GLN A 57 -8.68 -1.87 -20.77
N THR A 58 -8.83 -0.70 -21.39
CA THR A 58 -7.95 -0.25 -22.47
C THR A 58 -6.48 -0.20 -22.02
N ALA A 59 -6.21 0.33 -20.82
CA ALA A 59 -4.86 0.37 -20.27
C ALA A 59 -4.29 -1.04 -20.02
N VAL A 60 -5.10 -1.97 -19.50
CA VAL A 60 -4.73 -3.37 -19.29
C VAL A 60 -4.41 -4.05 -20.63
N ASP A 61 -5.27 -3.89 -21.64
CA ASP A 61 -5.09 -4.50 -22.96
C ASP A 61 -3.82 -3.97 -23.66
N LEU A 62 -3.58 -2.66 -23.57
CA LEU A 62 -2.34 -2.06 -24.07
C LEU A 62 -1.11 -2.68 -23.40
N LEU A 63 -1.09 -2.80 -22.07
CA LEU A 63 0.06 -3.39 -21.37
C LEU A 63 0.24 -4.87 -21.67
N ARG A 64 -0.86 -5.63 -21.79
CA ARG A 64 -0.83 -7.07 -22.12
C ARG A 64 -0.41 -7.34 -23.56
N SER A 65 -0.65 -6.40 -24.49
CA SER A 65 -0.21 -6.51 -25.88
C SER A 65 1.31 -6.40 -26.06
N ILE A 66 2.02 -5.84 -25.08
CA ILE A 66 3.47 -5.61 -25.14
C ILE A 66 4.20 -6.93 -24.95
N ARG A 67 4.84 -7.41 -26.02
CA ARG A 67 5.60 -8.68 -26.03
C ARG A 67 7.01 -8.58 -25.44
N VAL A 68 7.40 -7.44 -24.86
CA VAL A 68 8.76 -7.22 -24.38
C VAL A 68 8.88 -7.78 -22.95
N PRO A 69 9.67 -8.84 -22.73
CA PRO A 69 9.99 -9.26 -21.38
C PRO A 69 10.92 -8.21 -20.76
N ARG A 70 10.71 -7.87 -19.47
CA ARG A 70 11.68 -7.24 -18.53
C ARG A 70 11.46 -5.80 -18.05
N ARG A 71 10.25 -5.24 -18.08
CA ARG A 71 9.98 -4.01 -17.30
C ARG A 71 8.76 -4.19 -16.42
N THR A 72 8.86 -3.76 -15.16
CA THR A 72 7.70 -3.56 -14.30
C THR A 72 6.82 -2.51 -14.97
N ALA A 73 5.61 -2.91 -15.37
CA ALA A 73 4.58 -2.00 -15.85
C ALA A 73 3.69 -1.59 -14.67
N ALA A 74 3.15 -0.38 -14.71
CA ALA A 74 2.20 0.10 -13.72
C ALA A 74 1.15 1.00 -14.38
N ILE A 75 -0.08 0.94 -13.88
CA ILE A 75 -1.16 1.82 -14.30
C ILE A 75 -1.32 2.90 -13.23
N PHE A 76 -1.32 4.16 -13.66
CA PHE A 76 -1.65 5.32 -12.83
C PHE A 76 -3.05 5.77 -13.24
N LEU A 77 -4.06 5.35 -12.48
CA LEU A 77 -5.46 5.68 -12.76
C LEU A 77 -5.84 6.96 -12.03
N MET A 78 -6.12 8.02 -12.77
CA MET A 78 -6.46 9.34 -12.24
C MET A 78 -7.91 9.65 -12.62
N THR A 79 -8.76 9.93 -11.65
CA THR A 79 -10.17 10.27 -11.93
C THR A 79 -10.75 11.19 -10.86
N PRO A 80 -11.65 12.12 -11.24
CA PRO A 80 -12.50 12.77 -10.26
C PRO A 80 -13.39 11.73 -9.56
N GLY A 81 -13.84 12.02 -8.34
CA GLY A 81 -14.65 11.10 -7.53
C GLY A 81 -16.04 10.77 -8.10
N ASN A 82 -16.52 11.47 -9.12
CA ASN A 82 -17.84 11.28 -9.74
C ASN A 82 -17.80 10.29 -10.90
N VAL A 83 -17.67 8.99 -10.63
CA VAL A 83 -17.55 7.93 -11.67
C VAL A 83 -18.79 7.04 -11.80
N GLN A 84 -19.01 6.43 -12.97
CA GLN A 84 -19.99 5.36 -13.14
C GLN A 84 -19.44 4.11 -12.43
N SER A 85 -20.20 3.57 -11.46
CA SER A 85 -19.73 2.51 -10.57
C SER A 85 -20.50 1.22 -10.80
N GLY A 86 -19.76 0.11 -10.85
CA GLY A 86 -20.29 -1.25 -10.84
C GLY A 86 -19.29 -2.21 -11.46
N GLU A 87 -19.07 -2.03 -12.75
CA GLU A 87 -18.34 -2.99 -13.59
C GLU A 87 -16.80 -2.81 -13.60
N ALA A 88 -16.27 -1.66 -13.17
CA ALA A 88 -14.82 -1.42 -13.18
C ALA A 88 -14.03 -2.35 -12.22
N ARG A 89 -14.71 -2.94 -11.21
CA ARG A 89 -14.10 -3.94 -10.31
C ARG A 89 -13.85 -5.30 -10.99
N GLU A 90 -14.50 -5.55 -12.10
CA GLU A 90 -14.40 -6.81 -12.84
C GLU A 90 -13.22 -6.83 -13.81
N VAL A 91 -12.65 -5.66 -14.12
CA VAL A 91 -11.48 -5.56 -14.99
C VAL A 91 -10.34 -6.36 -14.38
N ASP A 92 -9.79 -7.28 -15.17
CA ASP A 92 -8.75 -8.18 -14.72
C ASP A 92 -7.39 -7.48 -14.68
N VAL A 93 -7.12 -6.86 -13.53
CA VAL A 93 -5.85 -6.18 -13.22
C VAL A 93 -4.80 -7.14 -12.61
N GLN A 94 -5.03 -8.45 -12.64
CA GLN A 94 -4.11 -9.41 -12.04
C GLN A 94 -2.71 -9.31 -12.66
N GLY A 95 -1.68 -9.27 -11.80
CA GLY A 95 -0.28 -9.13 -12.20
C GLY A 95 0.14 -7.71 -12.60
N LEU A 96 -0.77 -6.73 -12.60
CA LEU A 96 -0.48 -5.33 -12.90
C LEU A 96 -0.72 -4.45 -11.66
N PRO A 97 0.26 -3.67 -11.18
CA PRO A 97 0.02 -2.66 -10.16
C PRO A 97 -0.87 -1.54 -10.71
N VAL A 98 -1.94 -1.22 -10.00
CA VAL A 98 -2.79 -0.06 -10.29
C VAL A 98 -2.74 0.92 -9.12
N PHE A 99 -2.09 2.05 -9.33
CA PHE A 99 -2.07 3.16 -8.39
C PHE A 99 -3.21 4.10 -8.74
N THR A 100 -4.19 4.22 -7.84
CA THR A 100 -5.38 5.03 -8.08
C THR A 100 -5.23 6.39 -7.38
N PHE A 101 -5.57 7.47 -8.08
CA PHE A 101 -5.57 8.83 -7.56
C PHE A 101 -6.98 9.38 -7.69
N GLY A 102 -7.63 9.59 -6.55
CA GLY A 102 -8.96 10.18 -6.47
C GLY A 102 -8.87 11.66 -6.11
N PHE A 103 -9.54 12.51 -6.88
CA PHE A 103 -9.64 13.95 -6.64
C PHE A 103 -11.10 14.37 -6.41
N GLY A 104 -11.33 15.36 -5.54
CA GLY A 104 -12.67 15.89 -5.26
C GLY A 104 -13.46 15.06 -4.23
N ASP A 105 -14.79 15.13 -4.30
CA ASP A 105 -15.68 14.64 -3.24
C ASP A 105 -15.64 13.12 -3.03
N ALA A 106 -15.70 12.72 -1.76
CA ALA A 106 -15.40 11.37 -1.32
C ALA A 106 -16.46 10.29 -1.60
N LEU A 107 -17.56 10.64 -2.30
CA LEU A 107 -18.76 9.80 -2.41
C LEU A 107 -18.53 8.43 -3.09
N LYS A 108 -17.44 8.21 -3.84
CA LYS A 108 -17.19 6.92 -4.56
C LYS A 108 -15.74 6.41 -4.50
N MET A 109 -14.98 6.83 -3.49
CA MET A 109 -13.56 6.45 -3.34
C MET A 109 -13.32 4.98 -3.02
N GLU A 110 -14.37 4.23 -2.62
CA GLU A 110 -14.27 2.78 -2.45
C GLU A 110 -13.97 2.06 -3.76
N LEU A 111 -14.50 2.52 -4.89
CA LEU A 111 -14.18 1.91 -6.18
C LEU A 111 -12.67 1.99 -6.48
N LEU A 112 -12.06 3.15 -6.25
CA LEU A 112 -10.63 3.37 -6.48
C LEU A 112 -9.77 2.57 -5.51
N LYS A 113 -10.19 2.51 -4.23
CA LYS A 113 -9.55 1.64 -3.25
C LYS A 113 -9.70 0.17 -3.62
N ASP A 114 -10.83 -0.25 -4.17
CA ASP A 114 -11.07 -1.64 -4.60
C ASP A 114 -10.22 -2.01 -5.80
N ILE A 115 -10.17 -1.17 -6.83
CA ILE A 115 -9.29 -1.38 -7.98
C ILE A 115 -7.83 -1.52 -7.53
N ALA A 116 -7.34 -0.57 -6.72
CA ALA A 116 -5.96 -0.63 -6.20
C ALA A 116 -5.73 -1.89 -5.36
N TYR A 117 -6.68 -2.24 -4.50
CA TYR A 117 -6.59 -3.43 -3.65
C TYR A 117 -6.61 -4.73 -4.47
N MET A 118 -7.39 -4.83 -5.54
CA MET A 118 -7.43 -6.02 -6.38
C MET A 118 -6.20 -6.13 -7.31
N SER A 119 -5.44 -5.05 -7.47
CA SER A 119 -4.25 -4.98 -8.31
C SER A 119 -2.98 -5.53 -7.65
N TYR A 120 -1.93 -5.71 -8.46
CA TYR A 120 -0.65 -6.24 -8.00
C TYR A 120 0.18 -5.19 -7.25
N GLY A 121 -0.12 -4.95 -5.97
CA GLY A 121 0.68 -4.09 -5.09
C GLY A 121 0.39 -2.59 -5.24
N GLY A 122 -0.74 -2.26 -5.87
CA GLY A 122 -1.24 -0.90 -5.98
C GLY A 122 -1.64 -0.29 -4.64
N THR A 123 -1.73 1.03 -4.62
CA THR A 123 -2.22 1.81 -3.48
C THR A 123 -3.25 2.85 -3.96
N TYR A 124 -4.10 3.29 -3.03
CA TYR A 124 -5.08 4.34 -3.26
C TYR A 124 -4.59 5.64 -2.63
N GLN A 125 -4.45 6.65 -3.49
CA GLN A 125 -3.94 7.97 -3.19
C GLN A 125 -5.14 8.93 -3.12
N ASN A 126 -5.45 9.44 -1.93
CA ASN A 126 -6.45 10.48 -1.75
C ASN A 126 -5.80 11.86 -1.94
N VAL A 127 -6.29 12.63 -2.91
CA VAL A 127 -5.82 13.98 -3.23
C VAL A 127 -7.03 14.94 -3.23
N PRO A 128 -7.48 15.39 -2.05
CA PRO A 128 -8.81 15.98 -1.86
C PRO A 128 -9.01 17.35 -2.51
N ASN A 129 -7.95 18.07 -2.86
CA ASN A 129 -8.07 19.33 -3.59
C ASN A 129 -7.10 19.37 -4.78
N PRO A 130 -7.60 19.26 -6.03
CA PRO A 130 -6.77 19.39 -7.23
C PRO A 130 -6.35 20.84 -7.53
N ALA A 131 -7.05 21.85 -6.98
CA ALA A 131 -6.67 23.26 -7.14
C ALA A 131 -5.44 23.64 -6.30
N THR A 132 -5.06 22.79 -5.35
CA THR A 132 -3.73 22.80 -4.72
C THR A 132 -2.81 21.83 -5.46
N GLU A 133 -2.24 22.29 -6.58
CA GLU A 133 -1.18 21.59 -7.36
C GLU A 133 -0.07 21.03 -6.46
N ASN A 134 0.14 21.67 -5.29
CA ASN A 134 1.08 21.32 -4.23
C ASN A 134 0.99 19.88 -3.71
N LEU A 135 -0.15 19.18 -3.80
CA LEU A 135 -0.27 17.80 -3.29
C LEU A 135 -0.21 16.73 -4.39
N MET A 136 -0.68 17.03 -5.61
CA MET A 136 -0.72 16.02 -6.67
C MET A 136 0.68 15.68 -7.19
N LEU A 137 1.47 16.71 -7.50
CA LEU A 137 2.82 16.57 -8.05
C LEU A 137 3.75 15.74 -7.17
N PRO A 138 3.94 16.05 -5.86
CA PRO A 138 4.81 15.24 -5.03
C PRO A 138 4.29 13.81 -4.87
N ASN A 139 2.97 13.58 -4.83
CA ASN A 139 2.41 12.23 -4.65
C ASN A 139 2.54 11.35 -5.89
N VAL A 140 2.38 11.90 -7.08
CA VAL A 140 2.70 11.22 -8.34
C VAL A 140 4.21 10.92 -8.41
N GLY A 141 5.06 11.89 -8.04
CA GLY A 141 6.50 11.70 -7.97
C GLY A 141 6.91 10.56 -7.03
N ARG A 142 6.37 10.53 -5.81
CA ARG A 142 6.60 9.46 -4.82
C ARG A 142 6.15 8.10 -5.35
N THR A 143 4.98 8.03 -5.98
CA THR A 143 4.47 6.77 -6.55
C THR A 143 5.34 6.28 -7.71
N LEU A 144 5.80 7.19 -8.58
CA LEU A 144 6.75 6.88 -9.64
C LEU A 144 8.10 6.40 -9.09
N ALA A 145 8.56 6.95 -7.98
CA ALA A 145 9.79 6.50 -7.32
C ALA A 145 9.68 5.04 -6.88
N ILE A 146 8.55 4.62 -6.31
CA ILE A 146 8.31 3.21 -5.93
C ILE A 146 8.47 2.32 -7.15
N VAL A 147 7.75 2.60 -8.24
CA VAL A 147 7.77 1.78 -9.46
C VAL A 147 9.17 1.71 -10.07
N ARG A 148 9.90 2.82 -10.09
CA ARG A 148 11.26 2.86 -10.66
C ARG A 148 12.28 2.14 -9.76
N ASP A 149 12.06 2.12 -8.45
CA ASP A 149 12.98 1.48 -7.50
C ASP A 149 12.74 0.00 -7.31
N ILE A 150 11.71 -0.58 -7.93
CA ILE A 150 11.49 -2.01 -7.89
C ILE A 150 12.76 -2.75 -8.33
N SER A 151 13.32 -3.50 -7.38
CA SER A 151 14.63 -4.14 -7.53
C SER A 151 14.54 -5.66 -7.43
N VAL A 152 13.56 -6.14 -6.67
CA VAL A 152 13.25 -7.55 -6.51
C VAL A 152 11.77 -7.78 -6.79
N LEU A 153 11.51 -8.86 -7.53
CA LEU A 153 10.19 -9.22 -8.03
C LEU A 153 9.71 -10.51 -7.37
N ASN A 154 8.40 -10.64 -7.19
CA ASN A 154 7.76 -11.85 -6.64
C ASN A 154 8.41 -12.33 -5.32
N VAL A 155 8.59 -11.42 -4.37
CA VAL A 155 9.08 -11.75 -3.03
C VAL A 155 8.05 -12.61 -2.32
N SER A 156 8.48 -13.77 -1.83
CA SER A 156 7.71 -14.63 -0.95
C SER A 156 8.55 -15.05 0.25
N VAL A 157 7.92 -15.23 1.40
CA VAL A 157 8.56 -15.75 2.62
C VAL A 157 7.94 -17.09 2.97
N ASN A 158 8.77 -18.13 2.98
CA ASN A 158 8.36 -19.49 3.32
C ASN A 158 8.61 -19.72 4.81
N LEU A 159 7.59 -20.20 5.51
CA LEU A 159 7.57 -20.46 6.94
C LEU A 159 7.35 -21.97 7.14
N ARG A 160 8.34 -22.67 7.71
CA ARG A 160 8.26 -24.12 7.92
C ARG A 160 8.38 -24.46 9.40
N PRO A 161 7.29 -24.88 10.06
CA PRO A 161 7.36 -25.23 11.48
C PRO A 161 8.21 -26.48 11.70
N LYS A 162 8.87 -26.55 12.86
CA LYS A 162 9.73 -27.67 13.27
C LYS A 162 9.41 -28.08 14.71
N GLY A 163 9.81 -29.30 15.09
CA GLY A 163 9.71 -29.77 16.48
C GLY A 163 8.28 -29.79 17.04
N GLY A 164 7.28 -30.07 16.19
CA GLY A 164 5.86 -30.09 16.58
C GLY A 164 5.21 -28.71 16.72
N ALA A 165 5.92 -27.62 16.38
CA ALA A 165 5.32 -26.30 16.27
C ALA A 165 4.19 -26.28 15.23
N LYS A 166 3.21 -25.40 15.43
CA LYS A 166 2.13 -25.17 14.48
C LYS A 166 1.99 -23.67 14.24
N ILE A 167 2.00 -23.27 12.97
CA ILE A 167 1.64 -21.91 12.59
C ILE A 167 0.13 -21.79 12.74
N GLN A 168 -0.32 -20.90 13.64
CA GLN A 168 -1.74 -20.63 13.87
C GLN A 168 -2.25 -19.61 12.87
N GLN A 169 -1.49 -18.53 12.69
CA GLN A 169 -1.86 -17.43 11.82
C GLN A 169 -0.62 -16.73 11.30
N VAL A 170 -0.67 -16.30 10.04
CA VAL A 170 0.34 -15.43 9.43
C VAL A 170 -0.34 -14.12 9.09
N TYR A 171 0.15 -13.04 9.67
CA TYR A 171 -0.27 -11.71 9.33
C TYR A 171 0.80 -11.01 8.49
N ALA A 172 0.60 -11.03 7.19
CA ALA A 172 1.47 -10.38 6.20
C ALA A 172 0.82 -9.08 5.67
N ALA A 173 1.27 -8.63 4.49
CA ALA A 173 0.49 -7.68 3.69
C ALA A 173 -0.77 -8.40 3.18
N ASP A 174 -1.92 -7.72 3.20
CA ASP A 174 -3.25 -8.30 2.93
C ASP A 174 -3.63 -9.49 3.83
N THR A 175 -3.92 -9.23 5.10
CA THR A 175 -4.25 -10.27 6.09
C THR A 175 -5.52 -11.06 5.80
N ASN A 176 -6.39 -10.57 4.93
CA ASN A 176 -7.66 -11.21 4.61
C ASN A 176 -7.53 -12.19 3.43
N ASN A 177 -6.40 -12.15 2.71
CA ASN A 177 -6.13 -13.06 1.60
C ASN A 177 -7.28 -13.05 0.55
N THR A 178 -7.94 -11.90 0.44
CA THR A 178 -9.07 -11.67 -0.45
C THR A 178 -8.67 -10.85 -1.66
N SER A 179 -7.51 -10.17 -1.64
CA SER A 179 -7.00 -9.55 -2.85
C SER A 179 -6.39 -10.61 -3.78
N ARG A 180 -6.46 -10.36 -5.09
CA ARG A 180 -5.75 -11.18 -6.09
C ARG A 180 -4.23 -10.94 -6.10
N TYR A 181 -3.72 -10.14 -5.16
CA TYR A 181 -2.31 -9.73 -5.09
C TYR A 181 -1.41 -10.82 -4.52
N THR A 182 -1.86 -11.43 -3.44
CA THR A 182 -1.20 -12.53 -2.75
C THR A 182 -2.09 -13.73 -2.98
N GLY A 183 -1.62 -14.75 -3.71
CA GLY A 183 -2.37 -15.98 -3.86
C GLY A 183 -2.81 -16.53 -2.50
N ARG A 184 -3.88 -17.33 -2.46
CA ARG A 184 -4.36 -17.87 -1.19
C ARG A 184 -3.29 -18.67 -0.47
N SER A 185 -2.61 -18.08 0.50
CA SER A 185 -1.73 -18.77 1.45
C SER A 185 -2.53 -19.78 2.27
N ARG A 186 -2.56 -21.03 1.79
CA ARG A 186 -3.10 -22.17 2.53
C ARG A 186 -1.94 -22.96 3.12
N PRO A 187 -2.08 -23.47 4.35
CA PRO A 187 -1.08 -24.35 4.90
C PRO A 187 -0.96 -25.61 4.03
N THR A 188 0.28 -26.03 3.78
CA THR A 188 0.59 -27.31 3.14
C THR A 188 0.35 -28.46 4.14
N MET A 189 0.41 -29.71 3.67
CA MET A 189 0.14 -30.89 4.53
C MET A 189 1.06 -30.96 5.76
N ASP A 190 2.29 -30.45 5.65
CA ASP A 190 3.29 -30.38 6.73
C ASP A 190 3.12 -29.15 7.64
N GLY A 191 2.08 -28.33 7.43
CA GLY A 191 1.81 -27.11 8.20
C GLY A 191 2.67 -25.91 7.78
N SER A 192 3.45 -26.01 6.71
CA SER A 192 4.21 -24.88 6.17
C SER A 192 3.29 -23.86 5.51
N MET A 193 3.67 -22.58 5.55
CA MET A 193 2.91 -21.48 4.96
C MET A 193 3.84 -20.56 4.15
N THR A 194 3.31 -19.94 3.11
CA THR A 194 4.04 -18.94 2.32
C THR A 194 3.31 -17.61 2.39
N ALA A 195 4.00 -16.54 2.77
CA ALA A 195 3.50 -15.17 2.68
C ALA A 195 4.02 -14.52 1.40
N GLU A 196 3.13 -14.00 0.56
CA GLU A 196 3.52 -13.30 -0.67
C GLU A 196 3.56 -11.79 -0.45
N PHE A 197 4.59 -11.13 -1.01
CA PHE A 197 4.76 -9.67 -0.95
C PHE A 197 4.83 -9.03 -2.33
N GLY A 198 4.80 -9.82 -3.41
CA GLY A 198 4.99 -9.32 -4.76
C GLY A 198 6.29 -8.54 -4.91
N ASP A 199 6.25 -7.42 -5.62
CA ASP A 199 7.45 -6.62 -5.90
C ASP A 199 7.81 -5.63 -4.78
N LEU A 200 9.10 -5.51 -4.49
CA LEU A 200 9.64 -4.53 -3.52
C LEU A 200 10.61 -3.55 -4.19
N ALA A 201 10.39 -2.27 -3.88
CA ALA A 201 11.34 -1.21 -4.16
C ALA A 201 12.61 -1.36 -3.29
N ARG A 202 13.72 -0.82 -3.78
CA ARG A 202 14.97 -0.73 -3.00
C ARG A 202 14.68 -0.04 -1.66
N THR A 203 15.19 -0.58 -0.56
CA THR A 203 14.93 -0.12 0.82
C THR A 203 13.49 -0.24 1.31
N GLU A 204 12.55 -0.74 0.50
CA GLU A 204 11.20 -1.07 0.98
C GLU A 204 11.29 -2.23 1.97
N ARG A 205 10.67 -2.05 3.14
CA ARG A 205 10.59 -3.06 4.19
C ARG A 205 9.14 -3.42 4.41
N ARG A 206 8.86 -4.72 4.44
CA ARG A 206 7.57 -5.27 4.85
C ARG A 206 7.77 -6.27 5.97
N SER A 207 6.97 -6.14 7.01
CA SER A 207 6.99 -6.98 8.19
C SER A 207 5.96 -8.09 8.08
N ILE A 208 6.29 -9.24 8.66
CA ILE A 208 5.36 -10.33 8.95
C ILE A 208 5.21 -10.51 10.45
N PHE A 209 4.00 -10.81 10.87
CA PHE A 209 3.70 -11.25 12.23
C PHE A 209 3.18 -12.68 12.17
N VAL A 210 3.70 -13.58 12.99
CA VAL A 210 3.37 -15.00 12.92
C VAL A 210 3.02 -15.50 14.31
N ASP A 211 1.80 -16.01 14.46
CA ASP A 211 1.37 -16.68 15.68
C ASP A 211 1.74 -18.15 15.59
N ILE A 212 2.54 -18.63 16.55
CA ILE A 212 3.09 -19.98 16.55
C ILE A 212 2.70 -20.65 17.86
N GLN A 213 1.99 -21.77 17.76
CA GLN A 213 1.74 -22.66 18.87
C GLN A 213 2.91 -23.64 19.02
N LEU A 214 3.45 -23.74 20.23
CA LEU A 214 4.50 -24.70 20.57
C LEU A 214 3.96 -25.79 21.50
N PRO A 215 4.36 -27.07 21.33
CA PRO A 215 3.86 -28.18 22.14
C PRO A 215 4.36 -28.09 23.58
N ALA A 216 3.60 -28.45 24.62
CA ALA A 216 4.10 -28.39 26.00
C ALA A 216 5.40 -29.19 26.22
N VAL A 217 6.27 -28.72 27.12
CA VAL A 217 7.53 -29.41 27.46
C VAL A 217 7.47 -29.97 28.88
N ALA A 218 7.86 -31.24 29.03
CA ALA A 218 7.86 -31.93 30.32
C ALA A 218 9.06 -31.58 31.20
N ALA A 219 10.12 -31.01 30.61
CA ALA A 219 11.33 -30.55 31.27
C ALA A 219 11.90 -29.34 30.52
N ASP A 220 12.83 -28.62 31.15
CA ASP A 220 13.57 -27.55 30.51
C ASP A 220 14.36 -28.08 29.30
N GLN A 221 14.33 -27.33 28.20
CA GLN A 221 14.98 -27.68 26.94
C GLN A 221 15.89 -26.53 26.50
N ASN A 222 17.08 -26.90 26.01
CA ASN A 222 18.00 -25.98 25.34
C ASN A 222 17.33 -25.32 24.12
N PRO A 223 17.80 -24.14 23.68
CA PRO A 223 17.29 -23.48 22.49
C PRO A 223 17.24 -24.41 21.27
N ASN A 224 16.03 -24.74 20.85
CA ASN A 224 15.78 -25.58 19.67
C ASN A 224 15.09 -24.77 18.58
N LYS A 225 15.38 -25.11 17.32
CA LYS A 225 14.72 -24.51 16.15
C LYS A 225 13.26 -24.94 16.11
N PHE A 226 12.35 -23.99 16.00
CA PHE A 226 10.91 -24.27 15.88
C PHE A 226 10.28 -23.68 14.62
N LEU A 227 11.01 -22.81 13.91
CA LEU A 227 10.59 -22.24 12.64
C LEU A 227 11.81 -22.02 11.74
N ASP A 228 11.78 -22.60 10.55
CA ASP A 228 12.69 -22.24 9.46
C ASP A 228 12.03 -21.19 8.57
N ILE A 229 12.81 -20.20 8.16
CA ILE A 229 12.38 -19.06 7.34
C ILE A 229 13.35 -18.92 6.17
N ASP A 230 12.83 -18.91 4.94
CA ASP A 230 13.58 -18.40 3.79
C ASP A 230 12.71 -17.48 2.96
N CYS A 231 13.38 -16.70 2.12
CA CYS A 231 12.76 -15.81 1.17
C CYS A 231 13.09 -16.30 -0.25
N THR A 232 12.09 -16.27 -1.13
CA THR A 232 12.34 -16.41 -2.57
C THR A 232 11.97 -15.13 -3.27
N TYR A 233 12.82 -14.70 -4.20
CA TYR A 233 12.59 -13.50 -4.98
C TYR A 233 13.33 -13.59 -6.32
N ARG A 234 13.00 -12.71 -7.25
CA ARG A 234 13.68 -12.63 -8.54
C ARG A 234 14.20 -11.21 -8.75
N PRO A 235 15.52 -10.97 -8.70
CA PRO A 235 16.05 -9.68 -9.16
C PRO A 235 15.62 -9.41 -10.60
N ALA A 236 15.38 -8.15 -10.94
CA ALA A 236 14.78 -7.77 -12.22
C ALA A 236 15.48 -8.35 -13.48
N LYS A 237 16.78 -8.64 -13.38
CA LYS A 237 17.62 -9.10 -14.50
C LYS A 237 18.16 -10.53 -14.37
N THR A 238 17.84 -11.26 -13.30
CA THR A 238 18.45 -12.57 -13.02
C THR A 238 17.40 -13.66 -12.80
N ARG A 239 17.88 -14.89 -12.60
CA ARG A 239 17.05 -16.02 -12.17
C ARG A 239 16.53 -15.80 -10.75
N ARG A 240 15.50 -16.56 -10.39
CA ARG A 240 14.97 -16.62 -9.02
C ARG A 240 16.09 -17.04 -8.06
N ILE A 241 16.15 -16.35 -6.93
CA ILE A 241 17.06 -16.59 -5.82
C ILE A 241 16.23 -17.10 -4.65
N GLU A 242 16.72 -18.13 -3.98
CA GLU A 242 16.26 -18.57 -2.66
C GLU A 242 17.36 -18.16 -1.67
N THR A 243 16.98 -17.49 -0.58
CA THR A 243 17.95 -17.09 0.44
C THR A 243 18.38 -18.30 1.26
N ASP A 244 19.52 -18.18 1.92
CA ASP A 244 19.85 -19.08 3.02
C ASP A 244 18.72 -19.07 4.06
N ARG A 245 18.51 -20.22 4.69
CA ARG A 245 17.49 -20.38 5.72
C ARG A 245 17.93 -19.70 6.99
N ALA A 246 17.15 -18.72 7.42
CA ALA A 246 17.15 -18.27 8.81
C ALA A 246 16.30 -19.24 9.66
N TRP A 247 16.55 -19.25 10.96
CA TRP A 247 15.75 -20.03 11.89
C TRP A 247 15.45 -19.22 13.15
N VAL A 248 14.30 -19.50 13.75
CA VAL A 248 13.94 -19.00 15.06
C VAL A 248 14.13 -20.11 16.08
N ASN A 249 14.93 -19.84 17.11
CA ASN A 249 15.19 -20.75 18.22
C ASN A 249 14.62 -20.20 19.54
N MET A 250 14.25 -21.10 20.44
CA MET A 250 13.71 -20.72 21.75
C MET A 250 14.09 -21.77 22.79
N ALA A 251 14.67 -21.31 23.90
CA ALA A 251 14.78 -22.12 25.12
C ALA A 251 13.40 -22.27 25.76
N ARG A 252 13.07 -23.47 26.23
CA ARG A 252 11.73 -23.78 26.74
C ARG A 252 11.84 -24.27 28.17
N SER A 253 10.99 -23.76 29.06
CA SER A 253 11.02 -24.11 30.48
C SER A 253 9.70 -24.73 30.90
N ARG A 254 9.74 -25.68 31.85
CA ARG A 254 8.55 -26.41 32.33
C ARG A 254 7.60 -25.53 33.14
N GLY A 255 8.12 -24.52 33.84
CA GLY A 255 7.34 -23.58 34.65
C GLY A 255 7.40 -22.14 34.11
N ALA A 256 6.44 -21.31 34.53
CA ALA A 256 6.48 -19.85 34.36
C ALA A 256 7.55 -19.18 35.25
N GLY A 257 8.71 -19.84 35.40
CA GLY A 257 9.81 -19.36 36.21
C GLY A 257 10.25 -18.00 35.70
N ALA A 258 10.60 -17.11 36.63
CA ALA A 258 11.03 -15.73 36.45
C ALA A 258 12.35 -15.57 35.65
N ARG A 259 12.57 -16.39 34.61
CA ARG A 259 13.56 -16.10 33.58
C ARG A 259 13.13 -14.81 32.91
N LEU A 260 13.98 -13.80 33.03
CA LEU A 260 13.89 -12.49 32.41
C LEU A 260 13.28 -12.64 31.01
N ARG A 261 12.02 -12.22 30.85
CA ARG A 261 11.46 -12.02 29.52
C ARG A 261 12.37 -11.00 28.86
N ALA A 262 13.18 -11.44 27.91
CA ALA A 262 13.94 -10.50 27.08
C ALA A 262 12.93 -9.48 26.55
N ALA A 263 13.22 -8.20 26.75
CA ALA A 263 12.35 -7.15 26.24
C ALA A 263 12.18 -7.39 24.72
N PRO A 264 10.94 -7.35 24.19
CA PRO A 264 10.75 -7.47 22.76
C PRO A 264 11.52 -6.39 22.02
N THR A 265 11.99 -6.70 20.80
CA THR A 265 12.74 -5.75 19.99
C THR A 265 11.87 -4.54 19.61
N GLU A 266 12.50 -3.39 19.35
CA GLU A 266 11.81 -2.19 18.88
C GLU A 266 10.95 -2.48 17.64
N ASP A 267 11.50 -3.22 16.67
CA ASP A 267 10.78 -3.62 15.45
C ASP A 267 9.50 -4.42 15.75
N PHE A 268 9.56 -5.33 16.74
CA PHE A 268 8.39 -6.11 17.15
C PHE A 268 7.34 -5.21 17.80
N GLN A 269 7.76 -4.33 18.72
CA GLN A 269 6.86 -3.40 19.40
C GLN A 269 6.23 -2.40 18.43
N ALA A 270 6.99 -1.91 17.45
CA ALA A 270 6.51 -1.03 16.39
C ALA A 270 5.44 -1.70 15.53
N GLU A 271 5.66 -2.96 15.13
CA GLU A 271 4.66 -3.69 14.35
C GLU A 271 3.41 -4.01 15.18
N VAL A 272 3.55 -4.39 16.46
CA VAL A 272 2.39 -4.60 17.36
C VAL A 272 1.56 -3.31 17.48
N ALA A 273 2.20 -2.18 17.76
CA ALA A 273 1.52 -0.90 17.90
C ALA A 273 0.84 -0.46 16.60
N ARG A 274 1.51 -0.62 15.45
CA ARG A 274 0.94 -0.32 14.14
C ARG A 274 -0.30 -1.17 13.85
N ARG A 275 -0.28 -2.47 14.18
CA ARG A 275 -1.42 -3.37 13.97
C ARG A 275 -2.60 -3.00 14.87
N ASP A 276 -2.35 -2.73 16.15
CA ASP A 276 -3.38 -2.24 17.07
C ASP A 276 -4.00 -0.93 16.56
N HIS A 277 -3.17 0.00 16.09
CA HIS A 277 -3.63 1.25 15.48
C HIS A 277 -4.56 0.99 14.29
N VAL A 278 -4.19 0.12 13.34
CA VAL A 278 -5.03 -0.21 12.17
C VAL A 278 -6.34 -0.90 12.56
N LEU A 279 -6.34 -1.74 13.59
CA LEU A 279 -7.57 -2.34 14.12
C LEU A 279 -8.51 -1.25 14.68
N ARG A 280 -7.96 -0.25 15.37
CA ARG A 280 -8.74 0.91 15.85
C ARG A 280 -9.24 1.76 14.69
N LEU A 281 -8.43 2.02 13.66
CA LEU A 281 -8.89 2.70 12.44
C LEU A 281 -10.07 1.97 11.81
N SER A 282 -9.98 0.64 11.71
CA SER A 282 -11.05 -0.16 11.13
C SER A 282 -12.35 -0.04 11.94
N LYS A 283 -12.27 -0.07 13.27
CA LYS A 283 -13.41 0.17 14.17
C LYS A 283 -13.97 1.59 14.03
N MET A 284 -13.12 2.62 13.98
CA MET A 284 -13.53 4.01 13.77
C MET A 284 -14.26 4.16 12.43
N LYS A 285 -13.74 3.55 11.35
CA LYS A 285 -14.40 3.54 10.04
C LYS A 285 -15.78 2.92 10.14
N SER A 286 -15.92 1.77 10.79
CA SER A 286 -17.22 1.10 10.96
C SER A 286 -18.23 1.96 11.72
N LEU A 287 -17.82 2.64 12.79
CA LEU A 287 -18.69 3.58 13.52
C LEU A 287 -19.11 4.76 12.63
N ALA A 288 -18.15 5.35 11.90
CA ALA A 288 -18.37 6.49 11.03
C ALA A 288 -19.29 6.14 9.84
N ASP A 289 -19.08 5.01 9.19
CA ASP A 289 -19.97 4.49 8.13
C ASP A 289 -21.38 4.20 8.67
N GLY A 290 -21.48 3.75 9.92
CA GLY A 290 -22.74 3.58 10.64
C GLY A 290 -23.37 4.88 11.16
N LYS A 291 -22.78 6.05 10.84
CA LYS A 291 -23.22 7.39 11.29
C LYS A 291 -23.25 7.56 12.82
N ARG A 292 -22.46 6.78 13.56
CA ARG A 292 -22.41 6.78 15.02
C ARG A 292 -21.41 7.82 15.55
N PHE A 293 -21.80 9.10 15.52
CA PHE A 293 -20.98 10.21 16.02
C PHE A 293 -21.46 10.78 17.36
N ASN A 294 -22.70 10.50 17.78
CA ASN A 294 -23.36 11.18 18.91
C ASN A 294 -23.55 10.30 20.15
N ASP A 295 -23.06 9.06 20.13
CA ASP A 295 -23.26 8.07 21.21
C ASP A 295 -22.01 7.87 22.08
N GLY A 296 -20.98 8.69 21.90
CA GLY A 296 -19.72 8.65 22.65
C GLY A 296 -18.74 7.54 22.23
N ALA A 297 -19.15 6.56 21.42
CA ALA A 297 -18.29 5.43 21.04
C ALA A 297 -17.06 5.86 20.23
N MET A 298 -17.19 6.87 19.37
CA MET A 298 -16.07 7.43 18.62
C MET A 298 -15.06 8.11 19.54
N ASP A 299 -15.53 8.89 20.52
CA ASP A 299 -14.68 9.62 21.47
C ASP A 299 -13.93 8.66 22.39
N GLU A 300 -14.60 7.61 22.88
CA GLU A 300 -13.98 6.56 23.68
C GLU A 300 -12.86 5.87 22.89
N LEU A 301 -13.14 5.46 21.66
CA LEU A 301 -12.17 4.78 20.80
C LEU A 301 -10.97 5.68 20.44
N MET A 302 -11.20 6.97 20.21
CA MET A 302 -10.15 7.97 20.02
C MET A 302 -9.28 8.13 21.28
N ALA A 303 -9.90 8.20 22.45
CA ALA A 303 -9.18 8.31 23.71
C ALA A 303 -8.35 7.05 24.01
N GLU A 304 -8.90 5.86 23.75
CA GLU A 304 -8.14 4.62 23.86
C GLU A 304 -6.97 4.56 22.89
N ALA A 305 -7.16 4.96 21.63
CA ALA A 305 -6.08 5.01 20.65
C ALA A 305 -4.94 5.94 21.12
N GLY A 306 -5.29 7.11 21.65
CA GLY A 306 -4.32 8.05 22.23
C GLY A 306 -3.54 7.44 23.39
N ARG A 307 -4.24 6.78 24.34
CA ARG A 307 -3.59 6.09 25.47
C ARG A 307 -2.66 4.97 25.01
N ALA A 308 -3.08 4.17 24.04
CA ALA A 308 -2.29 3.07 23.50
C ALA A 308 -0.98 3.57 22.88
N LEU A 309 -1.03 4.65 22.08
CA LEU A 309 0.16 5.26 21.48
C LEU A 309 1.10 5.84 22.55
N GLN A 310 0.56 6.51 23.57
CA GLN A 310 1.35 7.03 24.69
C GLN A 310 2.08 5.92 25.45
N GLN A 311 1.40 4.81 25.75
CA GLN A 311 1.97 3.68 26.50
C GLN A 311 3.06 2.94 25.71
N SER A 312 2.92 2.85 24.39
CA SER A 312 3.85 2.10 23.53
C SER A 312 4.94 2.98 22.88
N GLY A 313 4.87 4.30 23.03
CA GLY A 313 5.70 5.28 22.31
C GLY A 313 7.21 5.08 22.46
N HIS A 314 7.71 4.85 23.68
CA HIS A 314 9.13 4.61 23.91
C HIS A 314 9.61 3.28 23.30
N ALA A 315 8.76 2.26 23.30
CA ALA A 315 9.12 0.92 22.85
C ALA A 315 9.07 0.75 21.33
N MET A 316 8.22 1.51 20.63
CA MET A 316 8.03 1.42 19.16
C MET A 316 8.99 2.28 18.33
N GLY A 317 9.79 3.14 18.98
CA GLY A 317 10.68 4.08 18.30
C GLY A 317 10.00 5.39 17.87
N ALA A 318 10.79 6.47 17.86
CA ALA A 318 10.30 7.84 17.67
C ALA A 318 9.60 8.06 16.31
N ASN A 319 10.11 7.47 15.24
CA ASN A 319 9.56 7.65 13.90
C ASN A 319 8.17 7.00 13.75
N MET A 320 8.01 5.77 14.26
CA MET A 320 6.72 5.07 14.24
C MET A 320 5.72 5.80 15.13
N HIS A 321 6.12 6.15 16.35
CA HIS A 321 5.27 6.89 17.28
C HIS A 321 4.78 8.21 16.66
N HIS A 322 5.70 9.02 16.12
CA HIS A 322 5.34 10.27 15.47
C HIS A 322 4.34 10.09 14.31
N ALA A 323 4.58 9.10 13.43
CA ALA A 323 3.69 8.85 12.29
C ALA A 323 2.28 8.42 12.71
N LEU A 324 2.17 7.51 13.68
CA LEU A 324 0.86 7.04 14.17
C LEU A 324 0.12 8.13 14.96
N SER A 325 0.85 8.92 15.77
CA SER A 325 0.28 10.07 16.49
C SER A 325 -0.24 11.14 15.53
N LEU A 326 0.53 11.47 14.49
CA LEU A 326 0.11 12.43 13.47
C LEU A 326 -1.12 11.94 12.71
N GLU A 327 -1.18 10.65 12.37
CA GLU A 327 -2.38 10.09 11.76
C GLU A 327 -3.61 10.22 12.68
N LEU A 328 -3.47 9.87 13.96
CA LEU A 328 -4.57 9.96 14.92
C LEU A 328 -5.06 11.41 15.10
N GLU A 329 -4.14 12.38 15.12
CA GLU A 329 -4.46 13.81 15.20
C GLU A 329 -5.29 14.28 14.00
N GLN A 330 -4.91 13.86 12.78
CA GLN A 330 -5.65 14.19 11.57
C GLN A 330 -7.05 13.56 11.60
N LEU A 331 -7.15 12.31 12.04
CA LEU A 331 -8.44 11.63 12.18
C LEU A 331 -9.35 12.28 13.19
N ARG A 332 -8.81 12.85 14.28
CA ARG A 332 -9.61 13.63 15.24
C ARG A 332 -10.31 14.82 14.61
N ARG A 333 -9.77 15.40 13.53
CA ARG A 333 -10.44 16.46 12.75
C ARG A 333 -11.42 15.87 11.74
N LEU A 334 -11.00 14.81 11.05
CA LEU A 334 -11.74 14.20 9.95
C LEU A 334 -12.94 13.35 10.40
N LEU A 335 -13.01 12.99 11.69
CA LEU A 335 -14.09 12.21 12.30
C LEU A 335 -14.94 13.05 13.28
N ARG A 336 -14.96 14.38 13.14
CA ARG A 336 -15.76 15.27 14.01
C ARG A 336 -17.27 15.16 13.80
N SER A 337 -17.70 14.88 12.58
CA SER A 337 -19.12 14.74 12.24
C SER A 337 -19.27 13.84 11.01
N HIS A 338 -20.49 13.35 10.80
CA HIS A 338 -20.83 12.58 9.60
C HIS A 338 -20.56 13.37 8.31
N GLU A 339 -20.79 14.68 8.31
CA GLU A 339 -20.56 15.56 7.15
C GLU A 339 -19.07 15.66 6.81
N VAL A 340 -18.21 15.90 7.81
CA VAL A 340 -16.76 15.97 7.61
C VAL A 340 -16.20 14.62 7.20
N TYR A 341 -16.69 13.54 7.81
CA TYR A 341 -16.32 12.18 7.41
C TYR A 341 -16.72 11.89 5.97
N SER A 342 -17.96 12.19 5.59
CA SER A 342 -18.50 11.88 4.25
C SER A 342 -17.81 12.68 3.15
N SER A 343 -17.38 13.91 3.44
CA SER A 343 -16.70 14.78 2.46
C SER A 343 -15.20 14.51 2.35
N ARG A 344 -14.51 14.30 3.47
CA ARG A 344 -13.03 14.18 3.52
C ARG A 344 -12.53 12.95 4.28
N GLY A 345 -13.12 12.63 5.44
CA GLY A 345 -12.57 11.63 6.34
C GLY A 345 -12.59 10.20 5.81
N ARG A 346 -13.63 9.83 5.06
CA ARG A 346 -13.79 8.49 4.48
C ARG A 346 -12.68 8.17 3.49
N ALA A 347 -12.36 9.12 2.63
CA ALA A 347 -11.25 9.08 1.70
C ALA A 347 -9.92 8.78 2.38
N TYR A 348 -9.62 9.57 3.42
CA TYR A 348 -8.42 9.47 4.21
C TYR A 348 -8.31 8.08 4.85
N MET A 349 -9.39 7.60 5.48
CA MET A 349 -9.43 6.29 6.13
C MET A 349 -9.17 5.13 5.16
N LEU A 350 -9.77 5.18 3.95
CA LEU A 350 -9.53 4.17 2.91
C LEU A 350 -8.06 4.14 2.47
N ALA A 351 -7.45 5.31 2.26
CA ALA A 351 -6.04 5.43 1.88
C ALA A 351 -5.09 4.98 3.01
N ALA A 352 -5.40 5.39 4.25
CA ALA A 352 -4.65 5.02 5.45
C ALA A 352 -4.62 3.50 5.66
N ILE A 353 -5.80 2.86 5.72
CA ILE A 353 -5.93 1.42 5.96
C ILE A 353 -5.24 0.65 4.83
N LEU A 354 -5.48 0.98 3.55
CA LEU A 354 -4.82 0.29 2.45
C LEU A 354 -3.29 0.48 2.47
N SER A 355 -2.80 1.67 2.82
CA SER A 355 -1.35 1.92 2.98
C SER A 355 -0.73 1.01 4.04
N HIS A 356 -1.40 0.86 5.18
CA HIS A 356 -0.98 -0.06 6.25
C HIS A 356 -1.07 -1.53 5.86
N ASP A 357 -2.11 -1.94 5.14
CA ASP A 357 -2.27 -3.31 4.64
C ASP A 357 -1.17 -3.67 3.63
N ARG A 358 -0.77 -2.71 2.80
CA ARG A 358 0.30 -2.90 1.81
C ARG A 358 1.69 -2.70 2.40
N GLN A 359 1.78 -2.09 3.58
CA GLN A 359 3.03 -1.57 4.15
C GLN A 359 3.81 -0.73 3.13
N ARG A 360 3.06 0.11 2.41
CA ARG A 360 3.53 0.92 1.30
C ARG A 360 2.87 2.28 1.39
N PHE A 361 3.64 3.31 1.10
CA PHE A 361 3.15 4.67 1.19
C PHE A 361 1.95 4.91 0.28
N ALA A 362 1.00 5.66 0.80
CA ALA A 362 -0.04 6.32 0.02
C ALA A 362 -0.33 7.69 0.62
N ALA A 363 -0.60 8.66 -0.26
CA ALA A 363 -1.13 9.95 0.11
C ALA A 363 -2.53 9.78 0.69
N ARG A 364 -2.73 10.38 1.87
CA ARG A 364 -3.98 10.25 2.63
C ARG A 364 -4.89 11.47 2.47
N GLY A 365 -4.37 12.59 1.97
CA GLY A 365 -5.13 13.82 1.78
C GLY A 365 -5.44 14.55 3.08
N GLY A 366 -4.58 14.40 4.08
CA GLY A 366 -4.67 15.17 5.32
C GLY A 366 -3.94 16.51 5.21
N ASP A 367 -3.99 17.29 6.29
CA ASP A 367 -3.30 18.58 6.40
C ASP A 367 -1.76 18.41 6.41
N GLN A 368 -1.28 17.23 6.82
CA GLN A 368 0.14 16.87 6.83
C GLN A 368 0.36 15.45 6.28
N ASP A 369 1.46 15.26 5.57
CA ASP A 369 1.85 13.94 5.07
C ASP A 369 2.28 13.03 6.23
N VAL A 370 1.58 11.90 6.39
CA VAL A 370 2.04 10.84 7.30
C VAL A 370 3.16 10.07 6.61
N MET A 371 4.40 10.32 7.03
CA MET A 371 5.62 9.83 6.36
C MET A 371 5.97 8.36 6.65
N ILE A 372 4.98 7.51 6.98
CA ILE A 372 5.18 6.08 7.15
C ILE A 372 5.36 5.39 5.80
N PHE A 373 6.25 4.39 5.73
CA PHE A 373 6.62 3.67 4.51
C PHE A 373 7.24 4.52 3.38
N VAL A 374 7.62 5.77 3.66
CA VAL A 374 8.29 6.64 2.69
C VAL A 374 9.74 6.23 2.52
N LEU A 375 10.14 5.98 1.27
CA LEU A 375 11.49 5.62 0.89
C LEU A 375 12.35 6.88 0.60
N PRO A 376 13.68 6.82 0.77
CA PRO A 376 14.55 7.95 0.45
C PRO A 376 14.37 8.49 -0.98
N ARG A 377 14.19 7.62 -1.97
CA ARG A 377 13.99 8.06 -3.36
C ARG A 377 12.65 8.74 -3.58
N MET A 378 11.63 8.40 -2.81
CA MET A 378 10.34 9.07 -2.88
C MET A 378 10.45 10.54 -2.45
N ARG A 379 11.30 10.86 -1.47
CA ARG A 379 11.58 12.26 -1.08
C ARG A 379 12.24 13.03 -2.22
N LYS A 380 13.28 12.46 -2.84
CA LYS A 380 13.96 13.04 -4.00
C LYS A 380 13.00 13.30 -5.17
N TYR A 381 12.12 12.35 -5.48
CA TYR A 381 11.16 12.52 -6.57
C TYR A 381 10.09 13.57 -6.25
N ALA A 382 9.69 13.71 -4.99
CA ALA A 382 8.80 14.79 -4.57
C ALA A 382 9.49 16.16 -4.72
N GLU A 383 10.76 16.26 -4.32
CA GLU A 383 11.59 17.46 -4.50
C GLU A 383 11.75 17.82 -5.97
N HIS A 384 12.14 16.86 -6.82
CA HIS A 384 12.29 17.08 -8.26
C HIS A 384 10.96 17.51 -8.92
N ALA A 385 9.82 16.93 -8.48
CA ALA A 385 8.51 17.33 -8.99
C ALA A 385 8.19 18.79 -8.62
N HIS A 386 8.56 19.22 -7.42
CA HIS A 386 8.40 20.60 -6.96
C HIS A 386 9.31 21.58 -7.70
N GLU A 387 10.58 21.21 -7.90
CA GLU A 387 11.54 22.03 -8.65
C GLU A 387 11.14 22.18 -10.11
N PHE A 388 10.71 21.10 -10.76
CA PHE A 388 10.21 21.16 -12.13
C PHE A 388 8.96 22.03 -12.27
N HIS A 389 8.06 21.99 -11.30
CA HIS A 389 6.88 22.85 -11.31
C HIS A 389 7.25 24.33 -11.17
N LYS A 390 8.24 24.66 -10.32
CA LYS A 390 8.76 26.03 -10.19
C LYS A 390 9.50 26.51 -11.44
N ASN A 391 10.31 25.64 -12.04
CA ASN A 391 11.08 25.95 -13.24
C ASN A 391 11.21 24.72 -14.13
N PRO A 392 10.34 24.57 -15.15
CA PRO A 392 10.38 23.43 -16.07
C PRO A 392 11.65 23.32 -16.89
N ASN A 393 12.43 24.41 -16.98
CA ASN A 393 13.68 24.48 -17.74
C ASN A 393 14.93 24.21 -16.87
N ALA A 394 14.76 24.06 -15.55
CA ALA A 394 15.87 23.71 -14.68
C ALA A 394 16.35 22.27 -14.96
N PRO A 395 17.67 22.01 -14.93
CA PRO A 395 18.18 20.64 -15.00
C PRO A 395 17.73 19.85 -13.75
N ILE A 396 17.19 18.65 -13.97
CA ILE A 396 16.74 17.70 -12.92
C ILE A 396 17.75 16.56 -12.76
#